data_AF-A0A0V0H8P4-F1
#
_entry.id   AF-A0A0V0H8P4-F1
#
_cell.length_a   1.000
_cell.length_b   1.000
_cell.length_c   1.000
_cell.angle_alpha   90.00
_cell.angle_beta   90.00
_cell.angle_gamma   90.00
#
_symmetry.space_group_name_H-M   'P 1'
#
loop_
_entity.id
_entity.type
_entity.pdbx_description
1 polymer ?
#
loop_
_entity_poly.entity_id
_entity_poly.type
_entity_poly.pdbx_seq_one_letter_code
_entity_poly.pdbx_strand_id
1 'polypeptide(L)'
;RANSSRLAAVDYLVCLFSEVFVTTQGGNFPHFLIGHRRYLFNGHAKTIKPDKIKLVTLLQNTSTSWIDFKDQMGSMLAESDRKGIMVPRVKKSTRKGSIYSNPLPECRCLWESKRTTNRSNSYLMVDH
;
A
#
# COMPACT_ATOMS: atom_id res chain seq x y z
N ARG A 1 -12.41 -15.25 -21.82
CA ARG A 1 -11.30 -14.25 -21.64
C ARG A 1 -11.79 -12.91 -21.10
N ALA A 2 -12.85 -12.28 -21.64
CA ALA A 2 -13.36 -11.00 -21.12
C ALA A 2 -13.86 -11.04 -19.65
N ASN A 3 -14.45 -12.15 -19.19
CA ASN A 3 -14.97 -12.25 -17.82
C ASN A 3 -13.87 -12.19 -16.75
N SER A 4 -12.68 -12.74 -17.01
CA SER A 4 -11.56 -12.71 -16.07
C SER A 4 -10.98 -11.30 -15.91
N SER A 5 -10.86 -10.53 -17.01
CA SER A 5 -10.41 -9.14 -16.96
C SER A 5 -11.40 -8.24 -16.22
N ARG A 6 -12.72 -8.46 -16.41
CA ARG A 6 -13.76 -7.70 -15.71
C ARG A 6 -13.74 -7.96 -14.21
N LEU A 7 -13.62 -9.22 -13.80
CA LEU A 7 -13.55 -9.57 -12.38
C LEU A 7 -12.30 -8.99 -11.72
N ALA A 8 -11.14 -9.09 -12.39
CA ALA A 8 -9.90 -8.50 -11.91
C ALA A 8 -9.97 -6.96 -11.78
N ALA A 9 -10.74 -6.27 -12.63
CA ALA A 9 -10.96 -4.84 -12.52
C ALA A 9 -11.79 -4.48 -11.27
N VAL A 10 -12.80 -5.29 -10.93
CA VAL A 10 -13.58 -5.13 -9.69
C VAL A 10 -12.69 -5.38 -8.48
N ASP A 11 -11.92 -6.47 -8.47
CA ASP A 11 -10.98 -6.78 -7.39
C ASP A 11 -9.98 -5.64 -7.17
N TYR A 12 -9.49 -5.04 -8.26
CA TYR A 12 -8.58 -3.90 -8.22
C TYR A 12 -9.22 -2.68 -7.55
N LEU A 13 -10.43 -2.30 -7.97
CA LEU A 13 -11.12 -1.12 -7.46
C LEU A 13 -11.47 -1.25 -5.97
N VAL A 14 -12.00 -2.41 -5.58
CA VAL A 14 -12.34 -2.72 -4.18
C VAL A 14 -11.09 -2.62 -3.31
N CYS A 15 -9.98 -3.22 -3.75
CA CYS A 15 -8.73 -3.19 -3.00
C CYS A 15 -8.03 -1.82 -3.06
N LEU A 16 -8.31 -0.99 -4.07
CA LEU A 16 -7.75 0.37 -4.17
C LEU A 16 -8.37 1.27 -3.11
N PHE A 17 -9.68 1.19 -2.91
CA PHE A 17 -10.40 2.06 -1.98
C PHE A 17 -10.60 1.47 -0.58
N SER A 18 -10.15 0.24 -0.32
CA SER A 18 -10.21 -0.33 1.03
C SER A 18 -9.32 0.43 2.01
N GLU A 19 -9.76 0.54 3.26
CA GLU A 19 -8.97 1.21 4.31
C GLU A 19 -7.64 0.49 4.56
N VAL A 20 -7.66 -0.85 4.49
CA VAL A 20 -6.49 -1.72 4.62
C VAL A 20 -6.47 -2.70 3.45
N PHE A 21 -5.30 -2.84 2.84
CA PHE A 21 -5.06 -3.85 1.80
C PHE A 21 -4.02 -4.86 2.30
N VAL A 22 -4.33 -6.15 2.25
CA VAL A 22 -3.42 -7.24 2.63
C VAL A 22 -3.13 -8.08 1.39
N THR A 23 -1.86 -8.29 1.06
CA THR A 23 -1.48 -9.08 -0.12
C THR A 23 -0.60 -10.29 0.24
N THR A 24 -1.08 -11.48 -0.11
CA THR A 24 -0.36 -12.75 0.11
C THR A 24 0.37 -13.24 -1.14
N GLN A 25 0.13 -12.61 -2.30
CA GLN A 25 0.70 -13.03 -3.58
C GLN A 25 1.67 -11.99 -4.11
N GLY A 26 2.63 -12.44 -4.93
CA GLY A 26 3.49 -11.55 -5.71
C GLY A 26 2.87 -11.20 -7.06
N GLY A 27 3.67 -10.57 -7.93
CA GLY A 27 3.28 -10.31 -9.31
C GLY A 27 2.59 -8.96 -9.52
N ASN A 28 2.04 -8.78 -10.72
CA ASN A 28 1.70 -7.45 -11.22
C ASN A 28 0.56 -6.77 -10.45
N PHE A 29 -0.50 -7.51 -10.12
CA PHE A 29 -1.67 -6.97 -9.42
C PHE A 29 -1.31 -6.21 -8.13
N PRO A 30 -0.64 -6.83 -7.13
CA PRO A 30 -0.25 -6.10 -5.92
C PRO A 30 0.79 -5.02 -6.22
N HIS A 31 1.67 -5.20 -7.21
CA HIS A 31 2.66 -4.17 -7.53
C HIS A 31 2.02 -2.85 -7.99
N PHE A 32 1.02 -2.92 -8.89
CA PHE A 32 0.28 -1.76 -9.37
C PHE A 32 -0.60 -1.16 -8.27
N LEU A 33 -1.29 -2.01 -7.52
CA LEU A 33 -2.23 -1.57 -6.50
C LEU A 33 -1.52 -0.84 -5.35
N ILE A 34 -0.38 -1.33 -4.89
CA ILE A 34 0.42 -0.68 -3.85
C ILE A 34 0.90 0.70 -4.30
N GLY A 35 1.36 0.81 -5.54
CA GLY A 35 1.75 2.09 -6.14
C GLY A 35 0.61 3.09 -6.19
N HIS A 36 -0.52 2.65 -6.73
CA HIS A 36 -1.70 3.49 -6.90
C HIS A 36 -2.27 3.94 -5.56
N ARG A 37 -2.38 3.03 -4.58
CA ARG A 37 -2.76 3.36 -3.19
C ARG A 37 -1.81 4.42 -2.59
N ARG A 38 -0.49 4.25 -2.75
CA ARG A 38 0.48 5.26 -2.27
C ARG A 38 0.32 6.61 -2.97
N TYR A 39 0.05 6.61 -4.27
CA TYR A 39 -0.18 7.84 -5.02
C TYR A 39 -1.44 8.56 -4.56
N LEU A 40 -2.57 7.85 -4.54
CA LEU A 40 -3.90 8.40 -4.26
C LEU A 40 -4.06 8.88 -2.82
N PHE A 41 -3.42 8.20 -1.86
CA PHE A 41 -3.53 8.52 -0.43
C PHE A 41 -2.26 9.15 0.14
N ASN A 42 -1.47 9.87 -0.67
CA ASN A 42 -0.26 10.60 -0.25
C ASN A 42 0.76 9.77 0.55
N GLY A 43 0.86 8.47 0.27
CA GLY A 43 1.76 7.53 0.95
C GLY A 43 1.22 6.97 2.26
N HIS A 44 0.02 7.35 2.70
CA HIS A 44 -0.60 6.93 3.96
C HIS A 44 -1.50 5.69 3.83
N ALA A 45 -1.61 5.09 2.64
CA ALA A 45 -2.44 3.91 2.44
C ALA A 45 -1.89 2.67 3.16
N LYS A 46 -2.64 2.17 4.14
CA LYS A 46 -2.29 0.96 4.89
C LYS A 46 -2.24 -0.24 3.95
N THR A 47 -1.06 -0.84 3.87
CA THR A 47 -0.78 -1.98 3.00
C THR A 47 0.06 -2.97 3.78
N ILE A 48 -0.45 -4.18 3.97
CA ILE A 48 0.22 -5.25 4.70
C ILE A 48 0.72 -6.28 3.69
N LYS A 49 2.03 -6.47 3.66
CA LYS A 49 2.66 -7.64 3.04
C LYS A 49 3.10 -8.58 4.18
N PRO A 50 2.22 -9.49 4.63
CA PRO A 50 2.45 -10.28 5.81
C PRO A 50 3.63 -11.24 5.60
N ASP A 51 4.27 -11.59 6.71
CA ASP A 51 5.05 -12.82 6.78
C ASP A 51 4.05 -13.99 6.66
N LYS A 52 4.11 -14.71 5.54
CA LYS A 52 3.16 -15.77 5.21
C LYS A 52 3.12 -16.86 6.28
N ILE A 53 4.28 -17.22 6.84
CA ILE A 53 4.38 -18.28 7.84
C ILE A 53 3.69 -17.84 9.12
N LYS A 54 3.99 -16.62 9.59
CA LYS A 54 3.36 -16.06 10.79
C LYS A 54 1.85 -15.90 10.62
N LEU A 55 1.39 -15.44 9.44
CA LEU A 55 -0.04 -15.27 9.18
C LEU A 55 -0.77 -16.62 9.19
N VAL A 56 -0.19 -17.67 8.60
CA VAL A 56 -0.80 -19.01 8.62
C VAL A 56 -0.91 -19.52 10.06
N THR A 57 0.15 -19.44 10.85
CA THR A 57 0.12 -19.84 12.26
C THR A 57 -0.93 -19.06 13.05
N LEU A 58 -1.03 -17.74 12.82
CA LEU A 58 -2.01 -16.88 13.47
C LEU A 58 -3.45 -17.27 13.13
N LEU A 59 -3.73 -17.56 11.85
CA LEU A 59 -5.08 -17.94 11.39
C LEU A 59 -5.49 -19.36 11.82
N GLN A 60 -4.52 -20.26 12.02
CA GLN A 60 -4.79 -21.63 12.49
C GLN A 60 -5.04 -21.71 14.00
N ASN A 61 -4.56 -20.72 14.77
CA ASN A 61 -4.78 -20.68 16.21
C ASN A 61 -6.17 -20.14 16.55
N THR A 62 -7.13 -21.05 16.69
CA THR A 62 -8.54 -20.76 17.03
C THR A 62 -8.75 -20.20 18.44
N SER A 63 -7.75 -20.30 19.31
CA SER A 63 -7.80 -19.78 20.68
C SER A 63 -7.27 -18.33 20.80
N THR A 64 -6.79 -17.73 19.71
CA THR A 64 -6.23 -16.37 19.72
C THR A 64 -7.33 -15.35 20.01
N SER A 65 -7.09 -14.45 20.96
CA SER A 65 -8.02 -13.34 21.20
C SER A 65 -7.99 -12.35 20.04
N TRP A 66 -9.08 -11.61 19.83
CA TRP A 66 -9.11 -10.54 18.81
C TRP A 66 -8.01 -9.50 19.04
N ILE A 67 -7.68 -9.22 20.30
CA ILE A 67 -6.67 -8.22 20.69
C ILE A 67 -5.29 -8.69 20.23
N ASP A 68 -4.93 -9.94 20.53
CA ASP A 68 -3.64 -10.52 20.10
C ASP A 68 -3.54 -10.59 18.58
N PHE A 69 -4.62 -10.98 17.90
CA PHE A 69 -4.67 -11.00 16.44
C PHE A 69 -4.42 -9.61 15.84
N LYS A 70 -5.09 -8.59 16.37
CA LYS A 70 -4.94 -7.20 15.93
C LYS A 70 -3.51 -6.71 16.13
N ASP A 71 -2.88 -7.02 17.25
CA ASP A 71 -1.50 -6.62 17.54
C ASP A 71 -0.49 -7.28 16.61
N GLN A 72 -0.69 -8.56 16.28
CA GLN A 72 0.13 -9.25 15.28
C GLN A 72 -0.03 -8.63 13.89
N MET A 73 -1.26 -8.33 13.47
CA MET A 73 -1.52 -7.63 12.19
C MET A 73 -0.93 -6.22 12.18
N GLY A 74 -0.99 -5.49 13.29
CA GLY A 74 -0.36 -4.18 13.46
C GLY A 74 1.16 -4.24 13.34
N SER A 75 1.77 -5.28 13.92
CA SER A 75 3.22 -5.54 13.79
C SER A 75 3.61 -5.83 12.33
N MET A 76 2.79 -6.58 11.60
CA MET A 76 3.02 -6.83 10.16
C MET A 76 2.85 -5.56 9.30
N LEU A 77 1.93 -4.68 9.67
CA LEU A 77 1.77 -3.37 9.03
C LEU A 77 3.02 -2.50 9.26
N ALA A 78 3.48 -2.36 10.50
CA ALA A 78 4.68 -1.59 10.83
C ALA A 78 5.93 -2.09 10.08
N GLU A 79 6.07 -3.41 9.95
CA GLU A 79 7.14 -4.03 9.16
C GLU A 79 7.02 -3.72 7.65
N SER A 80 5.79 -3.72 7.12
CA SER A 80 5.50 -3.37 5.73
C SER A 80 5.82 -1.90 5.45
N ASP A 81 5.46 -1.01 6.37
CA ASP A 81 5.74 0.42 6.30
C ASP A 81 7.25 0.68 6.37
N ARG A 82 7.98 0.04 7.30
CA ARG A 82 9.44 0.15 7.38
C ARG A 82 10.12 -0.23 6.07
N LYS A 83 9.68 -1.32 5.43
CA LYS A 83 10.18 -1.75 4.10
C LYS A 83 9.75 -0.81 2.97
N GLY A 84 8.59 -0.17 3.12
CA GLY A 84 8.02 0.77 2.15
C GLY A 84 8.64 2.17 2.19
N ILE A 85 9.04 2.65 3.38
CA ILE A 85 9.64 3.96 3.64
C ILE A 85 11.11 4.01 3.18
N MET A 86 11.76 2.86 2.93
CA MET A 86 13.05 2.83 2.22
C MET A 86 12.88 3.28 0.76
N VAL A 87 12.56 4.55 0.55
CA VAL A 87 12.86 5.28 -0.68
C VAL A 87 14.37 5.14 -0.84
N PRO A 88 14.87 4.54 -1.94
CA PRO A 88 16.30 4.50 -2.19
C PRO A 88 16.81 5.93 -2.12
N ARG A 89 17.68 6.24 -1.15
CA ARG A 89 18.44 7.49 -1.18
C ARG A 89 19.04 7.57 -2.58
N VAL A 90 18.70 8.65 -3.29
CA VAL A 90 19.02 8.91 -4.71
C VAL A 90 20.47 8.59 -5.09
N LYS A 91 21.39 8.54 -4.11
CA LYS A 91 22.82 8.27 -4.31
C LYS A 91 23.17 6.86 -4.79
N LYS A 92 22.36 5.81 -4.59
CA LYS A 92 22.62 4.45 -5.13
C LYS A 92 21.32 3.68 -5.38
N SER A 93 20.68 3.92 -6.52
CA SER A 93 19.50 3.17 -6.96
C SER A 93 19.89 1.78 -7.47
N THR A 94 20.31 0.88 -6.58
CA THR A 94 20.26 -0.57 -6.83
C THR A 94 18.82 -1.03 -6.59
N ARG A 95 17.90 -0.76 -7.54
CA ARG A 95 16.46 -1.12 -7.41
C ARG A 95 16.33 -2.63 -7.19
N LYS A 96 15.99 -3.05 -5.97
CA LYS A 96 15.54 -4.42 -5.67
C LYS A 96 14.00 -4.55 -5.67
N GLY A 97 13.26 -3.57 -6.21
CA GLY A 97 11.80 -3.52 -6.18
C GLY A 97 11.16 -2.99 -7.47
N SER A 98 9.88 -3.33 -7.68
CA SER A 98 9.10 -2.89 -8.84
C SER A 98 8.91 -1.37 -8.85
N ILE A 99 9.11 -0.75 -10.02
CA ILE A 99 8.87 0.69 -10.25
C ILE A 99 7.43 1.09 -9.94
N TYR A 100 6.49 0.16 -10.13
CA TYR A 100 5.07 0.41 -9.90
C TYR A 100 4.76 0.45 -8.41
N SER A 101 5.45 -0.32 -7.58
CA SER A 101 5.18 -0.33 -6.13
C SER A 101 5.76 0.87 -5.41
N ASN A 102 6.87 1.41 -5.91
CA ASN A 102 7.49 2.60 -5.36
C ASN A 102 7.85 3.56 -6.50
N PRO A 103 6.89 4.39 -6.95
CA PRO A 103 7.12 5.33 -8.04
C PRO A 103 8.02 6.53 -7.67
N LEU A 104 8.40 6.70 -6.38
CA LEU A 104 9.38 7.70 -5.94
C LEU A 104 10.81 7.34 -6.41
N PRO A 105 11.65 8.33 -6.78
CA PRO A 105 11.54 9.76 -6.50
C PRO A 105 10.79 10.61 -7.54
N GLU A 106 10.35 10.03 -8.66
CA GLU A 106 9.79 10.76 -9.80
C GLU A 106 8.34 11.27 -9.55
N CYS A 107 7.64 10.79 -8.51
CA CYS A 107 6.30 11.29 -8.18
C CYS A 107 6.33 12.47 -7.18
N ARG A 108 5.80 13.61 -7.63
CA ARG A 108 5.76 14.92 -6.96
C ARG A 108 4.83 14.99 -5.72
N CYS A 109 4.21 13.87 -5.31
CA CYS A 109 3.13 13.82 -4.31
C CYS A 109 3.54 14.27 -2.89
N LEU A 110 4.82 14.14 -2.51
CA LEU A 110 5.34 14.65 -1.23
C LEU A 110 5.62 16.17 -1.25
N TRP A 111 5.75 16.77 -2.43
CA TRP A 111 5.96 18.21 -2.60
C TRP A 111 4.65 19.00 -2.41
N GLU A 112 3.53 18.44 -2.85
CA GLU A 112 2.23 19.12 -2.79
C GLU A 112 1.63 19.14 -1.37
N SER A 113 1.77 18.05 -0.60
CA SER A 113 1.34 17.98 0.80
C SER A 113 2.04 19.00 1.72
N LYS A 114 3.29 19.38 1.41
CA LYS A 114 4.02 20.45 2.12
C LYS A 114 3.65 21.86 1.66
N ARG A 115 3.07 22.02 0.46
CA ARG A 115 2.60 23.32 -0.04
C ARG A 115 1.20 23.66 0.46
N THR A 116 0.35 22.66 0.71
CA THR A 116 -1.01 22.88 1.22
C THR A 116 -1.04 23.29 2.69
N THR A 117 -0.11 22.84 3.53
CA THR A 117 0.02 23.36 4.92
C THR A 117 0.48 24.81 4.99
N ASN A 118 1.10 25.34 3.94
CA ASN A 118 1.45 26.77 3.79
C ASN A 118 0.42 27.59 2.98
N ARG A 119 -0.62 26.95 2.44
CA ARG A 119 -1.67 27.60 1.64
C ARG A 119 -3.05 27.24 2.19
N SER A 120 -3.30 27.58 3.45
CA SER A 120 -4.65 27.82 3.94
C SER A 120 -5.26 29.01 3.18
N ASN A 121 -5.64 28.79 1.91
CA ASN A 121 -6.57 29.56 1.09
C ASN A 121 -6.42 29.16 -0.38
N SER A 122 -7.25 28.20 -0.84
CA SER A 122 -7.99 28.27 -2.12
C SER A 122 -8.52 26.90 -2.51
N TYR A 123 -9.84 26.77 -2.47
CA TYR A 123 -10.73 25.86 -3.21
C TYR A 123 -10.13 25.18 -4.46
N LEU A 124 -10.31 23.85 -4.58
CA LEU A 124 -11.22 23.20 -5.53
C LEU A 124 -10.95 21.69 -5.57
N MET A 125 -12.01 20.91 -5.33
CA MET A 125 -12.13 19.55 -5.85
C MET A 125 -12.01 19.60 -7.37
N VAL A 126 -11.32 18.64 -7.97
CA VAL A 126 -11.51 18.34 -9.39
C VAL A 126 -11.83 16.86 -9.49
N ASP A 127 -13.13 16.61 -9.62
CA ASP A 127 -13.71 15.42 -10.20
C ASP A 127 -13.09 15.12 -11.57
N HIS A 128 -12.80 13.84 -11.81
CA HIS A 128 -13.22 13.12 -13.01
C HIS A 128 -13.10 11.61 -12.80
#